data_AF-A0A3D5Z7A6-F1
#
_entry.id   AF-A0A3D5Z7A6-F1
#
_cell.length_a   1.000
_cell.length_b   1.000
_cell.length_c   1.000
_cell.angle_alpha   90.00
_cell.angle_beta   90.00
_cell.angle_gamma   90.00
#
_symmetry.space_group_name_H-M   'P 1'
#
loop_
_entity.id
_entity.type
_entity.pdbx_description
1 polymer ?
#
loop_
_entity_poly.entity_id
_entity_poly.type
_entity_poly.pdbx_seq_one_letter_code
_entity_poly.pdbx_strand_id
1 'polypeptide(L)'
;MRNKTLILSILGTLLLASIAIAGSYAYFVANVTGNKDTNNVVITNGVMSLEYKDGDEITLDNAIPGSSVTKTFTVKNTGNVATNYTIYFSELVNSFVDKTDLVYTLSSTDGGKSVAQTQVPDSNIAMVSNYSIAAGKTHTYSLTITFLSKDEVQDDNQGVSFKTKVMINETKEYVLTFAEQIVDLSVKDTINFATDDPDNNIRYIGKDPSNYVYFNCSDYSNQNDETCEKWRIIGVFKNMTSENGLQADLVKIIRDDSLGELVLNTNDINDWTTASLQTTLNDPYYNGTYENDAIKNDLTRNAIESVVWNLGGLNSSSNTASTFYSAERGTTVYSGRPITWTGKIGLMYPSDYGYATAGGTTTNREVCLTTNMSSWNVGGSSDGGTDCNKNDYLRKGYQLTISPFSNDSSYMFILSPYGNVENRPSNYSLNIYPALYLKSNISISQGNGSSSNPYQLKLD
;
A
#
# COMPACT_ATOMS: atom_id res chain seq x y z
N MET A 1 -39.27 -38.91 8.70
CA MET A 1 -39.06 -37.70 7.87
C MET A 1 -38.95 -36.45 8.76
N ARG A 2 -37.85 -36.32 9.52
CA ARG A 2 -37.57 -35.13 10.34
C ARG A 2 -36.08 -35.16 10.66
N ASN A 3 -35.24 -34.58 9.78
CA ASN A 3 -33.79 -34.29 9.98
C ASN A 3 -33.06 -33.88 8.68
N LYS A 4 -33.74 -33.35 7.65
CA LYS A 4 -33.07 -32.75 6.46
C LYS A 4 -33.15 -31.22 6.41
N THR A 5 -33.96 -30.60 7.25
CA THR A 5 -34.17 -29.14 7.27
C THR A 5 -33.16 -28.37 8.12
N LEU A 6 -32.37 -29.03 8.99
CA LEU A 6 -31.39 -28.36 9.84
C LEU A 6 -30.01 -28.17 9.17
N ILE A 7 -29.64 -29.00 8.19
CA ILE A 7 -28.32 -28.95 7.54
C ILE A 7 -28.28 -27.91 6.41
N LEU A 8 -29.40 -27.65 5.72
CA LEU A 8 -29.46 -26.58 4.72
C LEU A 8 -29.48 -25.17 5.34
N SER A 9 -29.94 -25.00 6.60
CA SER A 9 -29.96 -23.69 7.24
C SER A 9 -28.59 -23.28 7.82
N ILE A 10 -27.65 -24.21 7.96
CA ILE A 10 -26.28 -23.95 8.45
C ILE A 10 -25.33 -23.66 7.27
N LEU A 11 -25.56 -24.26 6.11
CA LEU A 11 -24.81 -23.95 4.88
C LEU A 11 -25.24 -22.62 4.23
N GLY A 12 -26.52 -22.24 4.34
CA GLY A 12 -27.01 -20.95 3.84
C GLY A 12 -26.53 -19.74 4.65
N THR A 13 -26.27 -19.90 5.95
CA THR A 13 -25.77 -18.82 6.81
C THR A 13 -24.26 -18.65 6.74
N LEU A 14 -23.48 -19.70 6.43
CA LEU A 14 -22.04 -19.56 6.17
C LEU A 14 -21.72 -18.92 4.82
N LEU A 15 -22.55 -19.10 3.78
CA LEU A 15 -22.35 -18.48 2.46
C LEU A 15 -22.76 -17.00 2.43
N LEU A 16 -23.65 -16.57 3.32
CA LEU A 16 -24.00 -15.15 3.52
C LEU A 16 -22.97 -14.41 4.40
N ALA A 17 -22.16 -15.14 5.17
CA ALA A 17 -21.04 -14.56 5.92
C ALA A 17 -19.77 -14.35 5.06
N SER A 18 -19.68 -14.97 3.87
CA SER A 18 -18.51 -14.87 2.97
C SER A 18 -18.62 -13.80 1.88
N ILE A 19 -19.70 -13.01 1.83
CA ILE A 19 -19.84 -11.88 0.88
C ILE A 19 -19.52 -10.52 1.56
N ALA A 20 -19.28 -10.50 2.87
CA ALA A 20 -19.01 -9.26 3.62
C ALA A 20 -17.53 -8.78 3.62
N ILE A 21 -16.63 -9.41 2.85
CA ILE A 21 -15.18 -9.04 2.84
C ILE A 21 -14.69 -8.56 1.47
N ALA A 22 -15.56 -8.44 0.46
CA ALA A 22 -15.20 -7.85 -0.82
C ALA A 22 -15.55 -6.36 -0.86
N GLY A 23 -14.56 -5.53 -0.51
CA GLY A 23 -14.61 -4.08 -0.65
C GLY A 23 -15.19 -3.39 0.58
N SER A 24 -14.33 -2.67 1.29
CA SER A 24 -14.73 -1.61 2.22
C SER A 24 -15.43 -0.49 1.45
N TYR A 25 -16.62 -0.74 0.90
CA TYR A 25 -17.57 0.32 0.64
C TYR A 25 -18.04 0.77 2.01
N ALA A 26 -17.39 1.80 2.54
CA ALA A 26 -17.91 2.54 3.67
C ALA A 26 -19.33 3.00 3.29
N TYR A 27 -20.34 2.27 3.78
CA TYR A 27 -21.70 2.74 3.80
C TYR A 27 -21.74 3.88 4.82
N PHE A 28 -21.49 5.10 4.35
CA PHE A 28 -21.57 6.29 5.18
C PHE A 28 -23.03 6.54 5.52
N VAL A 29 -23.36 6.36 6.80
CA VAL A 29 -24.69 6.70 7.33
C VAL A 29 -24.70 8.20 7.63
N ALA A 30 -25.42 8.97 6.82
CA ALA A 30 -25.76 10.36 7.16
C ALA A 30 -26.75 10.33 8.33
N ASN A 31 -26.31 10.71 9.52
CA ASN A 31 -27.20 10.84 10.67
C ASN A 31 -27.85 12.24 10.66
N VAL A 32 -29.16 12.29 10.46
CA VAL A 32 -29.96 13.50 10.67
C VAL A 32 -30.37 13.53 12.15
N THR A 33 -29.64 14.28 12.97
CA THR A 33 -30.04 14.54 14.37
C THR A 33 -31.03 15.70 14.41
N GLY A 34 -32.30 15.42 14.70
CA GLY A 34 -33.30 16.45 15.00
C GLY A 34 -33.00 17.12 16.35
N ASN A 35 -32.89 18.45 16.37
CA ASN A 35 -32.75 19.23 17.62
C ASN A 35 -33.82 20.35 17.69
N LYS A 36 -34.13 20.75 18.92
CA LYS A 36 -35.34 21.39 19.45
C LYS A 36 -35.62 22.84 19.04
N ASP A 37 -34.92 23.38 18.05
CA ASP A 37 -35.20 24.71 17.51
C ASP A 37 -35.74 24.55 16.08
N THR A 38 -36.94 25.06 15.85
CA THR A 38 -37.73 24.89 14.63
C THR A 38 -36.95 25.31 13.37
N ASN A 39 -36.59 24.32 12.51
CA ASN A 39 -36.20 24.38 11.09
C ASN A 39 -34.73 24.11 10.68
N ASN A 40 -33.79 23.90 11.62
CA ASN A 40 -32.40 23.58 11.23
C ASN A 40 -32.23 22.09 10.82
N VAL A 41 -31.46 21.84 9.75
CA VAL A 41 -31.05 20.50 9.31
C VAL A 41 -29.54 20.39 9.37
N VAL A 42 -29.02 19.42 10.13
CA VAL A 42 -27.58 19.13 10.22
C VAL A 42 -27.29 17.77 9.61
N ILE A 43 -26.35 17.73 8.66
CA ILE A 43 -25.87 16.54 7.96
C ILE A 43 -24.38 16.38 8.30
N THR A 44 -23.98 15.23 8.83
CA THR A 44 -22.57 14.93 9.13
C THR A 44 -22.02 13.87 8.19
N ASN A 45 -20.77 14.06 7.75
CA ASN A 45 -20.00 13.08 6.98
C ASN A 45 -18.53 13.11 7.44
N GLY A 46 -18.09 12.08 8.16
CA GLY A 46 -16.76 12.04 8.79
C GLY A 46 -16.59 13.17 9.82
N VAL A 47 -15.52 13.96 9.69
CA VAL A 47 -15.28 15.16 10.50
C VAL A 47 -15.90 16.43 9.91
N MET A 48 -16.76 16.30 8.91
CA MET A 48 -17.41 17.43 8.26
C MET A 48 -18.90 17.51 8.63
N SER A 49 -19.37 18.73 8.88
CA SER A 49 -20.78 19.02 9.18
C SER A 49 -21.31 20.08 8.22
N LEU A 50 -22.48 19.80 7.62
CA LEU A 50 -23.27 20.72 6.81
C LEU A 50 -24.52 21.10 7.59
N GLU A 51 -24.77 22.39 7.76
CA GLU A 51 -25.96 22.87 8.47
C GLU A 51 -26.75 23.87 7.62
N TYR A 52 -28.05 23.61 7.52
CA TYR A 52 -29.04 24.52 6.97
C TYR A 52 -29.82 25.17 8.10
N LYS A 53 -30.16 26.46 7.93
CA LYS A 53 -31.02 27.18 8.88
C LYS A 53 -32.52 26.97 8.61
N ASP A 54 -32.89 26.72 7.35
CA ASP A 54 -34.29 26.70 6.92
C ASP A 54 -34.57 25.56 5.91
N GLY A 55 -34.39 24.31 6.36
CA GLY A 55 -34.55 23.11 5.53
C GLY A 55 -33.47 22.93 4.46
N ASP A 56 -33.25 21.68 4.05
CA ASP A 56 -32.18 21.24 3.12
C ASP A 56 -32.55 21.36 1.64
N GLU A 57 -33.84 21.44 1.33
CA GLU A 57 -34.34 21.48 -0.04
C GLU A 57 -34.33 22.89 -0.64
N ILE A 58 -33.85 23.00 -1.87
CA ILE A 58 -33.82 24.21 -2.69
C ILE A 58 -34.73 23.98 -3.89
N THR A 59 -35.84 24.70 -3.95
CA THR A 59 -36.80 24.63 -5.05
C THR A 59 -37.01 25.97 -5.70
N LEU A 60 -37.22 25.94 -7.02
CA LEU A 60 -37.65 27.07 -7.81
C LEU A 60 -38.83 26.58 -8.67
N ASP A 61 -40.04 26.75 -8.13
CA ASP A 61 -41.29 26.29 -8.73
C ASP A 61 -42.02 27.42 -9.46
N ASN A 62 -42.59 27.11 -10.63
CA ASN A 62 -43.36 28.07 -11.45
C ASN A 62 -42.60 29.39 -11.71
N ALA A 63 -41.29 29.31 -11.89
CA ALA A 63 -40.46 30.48 -12.09
C ALA A 63 -40.74 31.16 -13.44
N ILE A 64 -40.72 32.48 -13.40
CA ILE A 64 -40.72 33.34 -14.60
C ILE A 64 -39.30 33.87 -14.85
N PRO A 65 -38.95 34.29 -16.07
CA PRO A 65 -37.63 34.86 -16.35
C PRO A 65 -37.26 35.96 -15.36
N GLY A 66 -36.06 35.87 -14.76
CA GLY A 66 -35.58 36.74 -13.69
C GLY A 66 -35.84 36.25 -12.27
N SER A 67 -36.59 35.16 -12.08
CA SER A 67 -36.82 34.56 -10.76
C SER A 67 -35.54 33.93 -10.20
N SER A 68 -35.38 33.98 -8.89
CA SER A 68 -34.25 33.33 -8.20
C SER A 68 -34.64 32.79 -6.83
N VAL A 69 -33.95 31.74 -6.40
CA VAL A 69 -34.01 31.23 -5.03
C VAL A 69 -32.60 31.21 -4.43
N THR A 70 -32.48 31.60 -3.17
CA THR A 70 -31.19 31.59 -2.45
C THR A 70 -31.32 30.72 -1.21
N LYS A 71 -30.33 29.87 -0.97
CA LYS A 71 -30.20 29.05 0.24
C LYS A 71 -28.85 29.29 0.90
N THR A 72 -28.89 29.49 2.22
CA THR A 72 -27.70 29.65 3.05
C THR A 72 -27.42 28.36 3.83
N PHE A 73 -26.17 27.93 3.82
CA PHE A 73 -25.70 26.78 4.60
C PHE A 73 -24.27 27.00 5.10
N THR A 74 -23.86 26.24 6.10
CA THR A 74 -22.48 26.27 6.63
C THR A 74 -21.80 24.92 6.46
N VAL A 75 -20.49 24.94 6.24
CA VAL A 75 -19.63 23.76 6.22
C VAL A 75 -18.61 23.91 7.34
N LYS A 76 -18.59 23.00 8.30
CA LYS A 76 -17.70 23.02 9.46
C LYS A 76 -16.81 21.79 9.50
N ASN A 77 -15.52 22.01 9.74
CA ASN A 77 -14.60 20.97 10.14
C ASN A 77 -14.71 20.78 11.66
N THR A 78 -15.33 19.68 12.08
CA THR A 78 -15.50 19.33 13.49
C THR A 78 -14.30 18.55 14.05
N GLY A 79 -13.31 18.23 13.21
CA GLY A 79 -12.09 17.53 13.58
C GLY A 79 -11.01 18.45 14.18
N ASN A 80 -9.92 17.82 14.61
CA ASN A 80 -8.80 18.50 15.28
C ASN A 80 -7.63 18.82 14.31
N VAL A 81 -7.75 18.45 13.04
CA VAL A 81 -6.76 18.69 11.98
C VAL A 81 -7.42 19.39 10.80
N ALA A 82 -6.65 20.17 10.04
CA ALA A 82 -7.14 20.73 8.78
C ALA A 82 -7.47 19.60 7.79
N THR A 83 -8.50 19.79 6.96
CA THR A 83 -8.91 18.80 5.95
C THR A 83 -9.44 19.52 4.71
N ASN A 84 -9.75 18.76 3.67
CA ASN A 84 -10.38 19.27 2.46
C ASN A 84 -11.80 18.73 2.33
N TYR A 85 -12.66 19.50 1.68
CA TYR A 85 -14.03 19.08 1.40
C TYR A 85 -14.46 19.45 -0.02
N THR A 86 -15.48 18.75 -0.48
CA THR A 86 -16.13 18.97 -1.78
C THR A 86 -17.63 19.17 -1.54
N ILE A 87 -18.21 20.18 -2.21
CA ILE A 87 -19.64 20.52 -2.17
C ILE A 87 -20.27 20.05 -3.49
N TYR A 88 -21.36 19.29 -3.41
CA TYR A 88 -22.08 18.75 -4.56
C TYR A 88 -23.54 19.22 -4.60
N PHE A 89 -24.09 19.30 -5.81
CA PHE A 89 -25.53 19.11 -5.98
C PHE A 89 -25.89 17.66 -5.61
N SER A 90 -27.02 17.48 -4.93
CA SER A 90 -27.57 16.17 -4.58
C SER A 90 -29.06 16.16 -4.86
N GLU A 91 -29.60 15.01 -5.27
CA GLU A 91 -31.02 14.88 -5.66
C GLU A 91 -31.44 15.95 -6.68
N LEU A 92 -30.54 16.31 -7.61
CA LEU A 92 -30.75 17.36 -8.60
C LEU A 92 -31.80 16.95 -9.63
N VAL A 93 -32.84 17.77 -9.76
CA VAL A 93 -33.87 17.69 -10.78
C VAL A 93 -33.94 19.05 -11.48
N ASN A 94 -33.42 19.11 -12.70
CA ASN A 94 -33.48 20.30 -13.55
C ASN A 94 -34.38 20.03 -14.77
N SER A 95 -35.61 20.53 -14.73
CA SER A 95 -36.61 20.29 -15.79
C SER A 95 -36.67 21.39 -16.85
N PHE A 96 -35.79 22.40 -16.80
CA PHE A 96 -35.72 23.45 -17.82
C PHE A 96 -35.38 22.86 -19.19
N VAL A 97 -36.02 23.37 -20.24
CA VAL A 97 -35.85 22.92 -21.62
C VAL A 97 -34.52 23.41 -22.16
N ASP A 98 -34.28 24.72 -22.14
CA ASP A 98 -32.96 25.30 -22.38
C ASP A 98 -32.16 25.36 -21.07
N LYS A 99 -31.11 24.55 -20.97
CA LYS A 99 -30.25 24.49 -19.78
C LYS A 99 -29.45 25.77 -19.56
N THR A 100 -29.24 26.57 -20.60
CA THR A 100 -28.50 27.84 -20.50
C THR A 100 -29.31 28.94 -19.80
N ASP A 101 -30.62 28.73 -19.62
CA ASP A 101 -31.49 29.65 -18.89
C ASP A 101 -31.33 29.57 -17.39
N LEU A 102 -30.80 28.47 -16.86
CA LEU A 102 -30.66 28.26 -15.43
C LEU A 102 -29.20 28.30 -15.00
N VAL A 103 -28.87 29.23 -14.13
CA VAL A 103 -27.51 29.42 -13.60
C VAL A 103 -27.51 29.35 -12.08
N TYR A 104 -26.34 29.07 -11.51
CA TYR A 104 -26.11 29.20 -10.09
C TYR A 104 -24.90 30.10 -9.79
N THR A 105 -24.92 30.73 -8.62
CA THR A 105 -23.75 31.33 -7.98
C THR A 105 -23.58 30.71 -6.60
N LEU A 106 -22.34 30.54 -6.17
CA LEU A 106 -22.03 30.12 -4.80
C LEU A 106 -21.12 31.17 -4.18
N SER A 107 -21.62 31.93 -3.22
CA SER A 107 -20.85 33.00 -2.56
C SER A 107 -20.48 32.59 -1.15
N SER A 108 -19.24 32.86 -0.73
CA SER A 108 -18.81 32.72 0.67
C SER A 108 -18.32 34.04 1.24
N THR A 109 -18.59 34.27 2.52
CA THR A 109 -18.27 35.51 3.23
C THR A 109 -17.12 35.39 4.22
N ASP A 110 -16.62 34.18 4.47
CA ASP A 110 -15.73 33.86 5.60
C ASP A 110 -14.60 32.87 5.23
N GLY A 111 -14.11 32.96 3.98
CA GLY A 111 -12.93 32.21 3.52
C GLY A 111 -13.24 30.96 2.70
N GLY A 112 -14.51 30.63 2.51
CA GLY A 112 -14.94 29.60 1.55
C GLY A 112 -14.68 29.99 0.08
N LYS A 113 -14.65 28.99 -0.80
CA LYS A 113 -14.47 29.19 -2.24
C LYS A 113 -15.76 29.66 -2.90
N SER A 114 -15.75 30.88 -3.41
CA SER A 114 -16.86 31.37 -4.23
C SER A 114 -16.77 30.83 -5.66
N VAL A 115 -17.92 30.57 -6.28
CA VAL A 115 -18.09 30.17 -7.66
C VAL A 115 -18.87 31.26 -8.37
N ALA A 116 -18.27 31.84 -9.42
CA ALA A 116 -18.94 32.81 -10.28
C ALA A 116 -20.15 32.19 -10.98
N GLN A 117 -21.01 33.02 -11.56
CA GLN A 117 -22.21 32.56 -12.25
C GLN A 117 -21.87 31.49 -13.29
N THR A 118 -22.42 30.30 -13.07
CA THR A 118 -22.15 29.09 -13.86
C THR A 118 -23.48 28.42 -14.20
N GLN A 119 -23.57 27.76 -15.35
CA GLN A 119 -24.76 27.01 -15.72
C GLN A 119 -25.07 25.89 -14.72
N VAL A 120 -26.34 25.69 -14.39
CA VAL A 120 -26.76 24.54 -13.58
C VAL A 120 -26.58 23.25 -14.39
N PRO A 121 -25.93 22.22 -13.82
CA PRO A 121 -25.69 20.95 -14.50
C PRO A 121 -26.95 20.09 -14.63
N ASP A 122 -26.87 19.03 -15.44
CA ASP A 122 -27.94 18.03 -15.58
C ASP A 122 -27.76 16.83 -14.64
N SER A 123 -26.71 16.82 -13.80
CA SER A 123 -26.42 15.74 -12.86
C SER A 123 -25.71 16.26 -11.61
N ASN A 124 -25.63 15.40 -10.59
CA ASN A 124 -24.96 15.68 -9.32
C ASN A 124 -23.44 15.85 -9.51
N ILE A 125 -23.00 17.05 -9.90
CA ILE A 125 -21.58 17.41 -9.99
C ILE A 125 -21.15 18.30 -8.84
N ALA A 126 -19.83 18.37 -8.62
CA ALA A 126 -19.24 19.22 -7.61
C ALA A 126 -19.30 20.70 -8.02
N MET A 127 -19.78 21.56 -7.12
CA MET A 127 -19.68 23.02 -7.24
C MET A 127 -18.30 23.52 -6.78
N VAL A 128 -17.77 22.93 -5.72
CA VAL A 128 -16.44 23.23 -5.14
C VAL A 128 -15.77 21.91 -4.87
N SER A 129 -14.55 21.71 -5.38
CA SER A 129 -13.77 20.48 -5.20
C SER A 129 -12.48 20.72 -4.43
N ASN A 130 -12.17 19.80 -3.51
CA ASN A 130 -10.91 19.72 -2.76
C ASN A 130 -10.50 21.06 -2.12
N TYR A 131 -11.43 21.75 -1.45
CA TYR A 131 -11.16 23.04 -0.83
C TYR A 131 -10.81 22.87 0.64
N SER A 132 -9.75 23.55 1.09
CA SER A 132 -9.21 23.38 2.44
C SER A 132 -10.00 24.14 3.50
N ILE A 133 -10.03 23.56 4.70
CA ILE A 133 -10.64 24.16 5.89
C ILE A 133 -9.86 23.74 7.15
N ALA A 134 -9.43 24.73 7.93
CA ALA A 134 -8.68 24.48 9.16
C ALA A 134 -9.57 23.84 10.24
N ALA A 135 -8.93 23.14 11.18
CA ALA A 135 -9.59 22.50 12.31
C ALA A 135 -10.53 23.45 13.06
N GLY A 136 -11.74 22.99 13.38
CA GLY A 136 -12.75 23.77 14.12
C GLY A 136 -13.34 24.98 13.38
N LYS A 137 -12.93 25.25 12.13
CA LYS A 137 -13.44 26.39 11.36
C LYS A 137 -14.74 26.05 10.63
N THR A 138 -15.48 27.11 10.33
CA THR A 138 -16.73 27.08 9.58
C THR A 138 -16.61 28.02 8.40
N HIS A 139 -17.05 27.58 7.23
CA HIS A 139 -17.31 28.43 6.07
C HIS A 139 -18.81 28.54 5.84
N THR A 140 -19.29 29.74 5.56
CA THR A 140 -20.68 30.08 5.28
C THR A 140 -20.83 30.32 3.78
N TYR A 141 -21.87 29.73 3.22
CA TYR A 141 -22.18 29.76 1.80
C TYR A 141 -23.60 30.26 1.54
N SER A 142 -23.78 30.98 0.45
CA SER A 142 -25.07 31.31 -0.17
C SER A 142 -25.08 30.77 -1.59
N LEU A 143 -25.90 29.75 -1.84
CA LEU A 143 -26.16 29.20 -3.16
C LEU A 143 -27.41 29.87 -3.71
N THR A 144 -27.27 30.59 -4.82
CA THR A 144 -28.38 31.22 -5.53
C THR A 144 -28.57 30.53 -6.86
N ILE A 145 -29.79 30.08 -7.14
CA ILE A 145 -30.22 29.56 -8.45
C ILE A 145 -31.08 30.63 -9.12
N THR A 146 -30.77 30.96 -10.36
CA THR A 146 -31.42 32.05 -11.11
C THR A 146 -31.88 31.57 -12.48
N PHE A 147 -33.15 31.78 -12.78
CA PHE A 147 -33.67 31.72 -14.14
C PHE A 147 -33.38 33.05 -14.82
N LEU A 148 -32.48 33.06 -15.80
CA LEU A 148 -32.06 34.26 -16.50
C LEU A 148 -33.20 34.88 -17.30
N SER A 149 -33.31 36.20 -17.23
CA SER A 149 -34.13 36.97 -18.15
C SER A 149 -33.30 37.33 -19.38
N LYS A 150 -33.66 36.76 -20.52
CA LYS A 150 -32.98 36.99 -21.80
C LYS A 150 -33.88 37.76 -22.76
N ASP A 151 -33.27 38.35 -23.79
CA ASP A 151 -33.99 39.03 -24.88
C ASP A 151 -34.43 38.00 -25.95
N GLU A 152 -35.13 36.95 -25.51
CA GLU A 152 -35.69 35.89 -26.35
C GLU A 152 -36.99 35.34 -25.75
N VAL A 153 -37.73 34.54 -26.51
CA VAL A 153 -38.95 33.87 -26.02
C VAL A 153 -38.55 32.65 -25.19
N GLN A 154 -38.92 32.63 -23.90
CA GLN A 154 -38.58 31.57 -22.93
C GLN A 154 -39.84 30.88 -22.37
N ASP A 155 -40.92 30.80 -23.17
CA ASP A 155 -42.22 30.23 -22.77
C ASP A 155 -42.23 28.69 -22.75
N ASP A 156 -41.25 28.06 -23.37
CA ASP A 156 -40.96 26.62 -23.30
C ASP A 156 -40.65 26.15 -21.88
N ASN A 157 -40.20 27.05 -21.00
CA ASN A 157 -39.96 26.81 -19.59
C ASN A 157 -41.20 27.10 -18.70
N GLN A 158 -42.37 27.37 -19.27
CA GLN A 158 -43.56 27.64 -18.46
C GLN A 158 -43.99 26.40 -17.65
N GLY A 159 -44.06 26.56 -16.32
CA GLY A 159 -44.48 25.50 -15.39
C GLY A 159 -43.41 24.44 -15.10
N VAL A 160 -42.18 24.61 -15.61
CA VAL A 160 -41.05 23.75 -15.23
C VAL A 160 -40.57 24.12 -13.81
N SER A 161 -40.00 23.13 -13.12
CA SER A 161 -39.42 23.32 -11.80
C SER A 161 -37.97 22.86 -11.73
N PHE A 162 -37.24 23.48 -10.82
CA PHE A 162 -35.92 23.04 -10.39
C PHE A 162 -35.99 22.63 -8.91
N LYS A 163 -35.30 21.54 -8.58
CA LYS A 163 -35.15 21.06 -7.21
C LYS A 163 -33.76 20.48 -7.00
N THR A 164 -33.14 20.77 -5.86
CA THR A 164 -31.89 20.12 -5.43
C THR A 164 -31.74 20.19 -3.91
N LYS A 165 -30.79 19.42 -3.39
CA LYS A 165 -30.14 19.61 -2.11
C LYS A 165 -28.64 19.86 -2.32
N VAL A 166 -27.94 20.21 -1.24
CA VAL A 166 -26.47 20.23 -1.20
C VAL A 166 -25.95 19.08 -0.34
N MET A 167 -24.90 18.42 -0.79
CA MET A 167 -24.16 17.41 -0.03
C MET A 167 -22.71 17.82 0.13
N ILE A 168 -22.10 17.41 1.23
CA ILE A 168 -20.67 17.56 1.49
C ILE A 168 -20.00 16.20 1.67
N ASN A 169 -18.80 16.06 1.12
CA ASN A 169 -17.90 14.95 1.45
C ASN A 169 -16.57 15.49 1.95
N GLU A 170 -16.06 14.91 3.03
CA GLU A 170 -14.64 14.98 3.34
C GLU A 170 -13.88 14.39 2.16
N THR A 171 -13.01 15.20 1.54
CA THR A 171 -12.17 14.73 0.45
C THR A 171 -10.85 14.33 1.06
N LYS A 172 -10.75 13.06 1.48
CA LYS A 172 -9.44 12.45 1.72
C LYS A 172 -8.88 12.09 0.36
N GLU A 173 -7.79 12.76 -0.02
CA GLU A 173 -6.99 12.32 -1.15
C GLU A 173 -6.63 10.84 -0.92
N TYR A 174 -7.06 9.97 -1.83
CA TYR A 174 -6.68 8.57 -1.77
C TYR A 174 -5.20 8.50 -2.16
N VAL A 175 -4.36 8.30 -1.16
CA VAL A 175 -2.92 8.12 -1.33
C VAL A 175 -2.69 6.63 -1.52
N LEU A 176 -2.24 6.25 -2.72
CA LEU A 176 -1.82 4.88 -3.00
C LEU A 176 -0.73 4.45 -2.01
N THR A 177 -0.93 3.30 -1.40
CA THR A 177 0.08 2.62 -0.61
C THR A 177 1.26 2.22 -1.50
N PHE A 178 2.41 1.96 -0.89
CA PHE A 178 3.61 1.55 -1.61
C PHE A 178 3.37 0.25 -2.39
N ALA A 179 2.66 -0.71 -1.79
CA ALA A 179 2.31 -1.96 -2.47
C ALA A 179 1.46 -1.69 -3.72
N GLU A 180 0.41 -0.86 -3.62
CA GLU A 180 -0.44 -0.52 -4.77
C GLU A 180 0.33 0.22 -5.87
N GLN A 181 1.25 1.12 -5.52
CA GLN A 181 2.11 1.78 -6.52
C GLN A 181 2.99 0.79 -7.27
N ILE A 182 3.57 -0.21 -6.59
CA ILE A 182 4.36 -1.26 -7.25
C ILE A 182 3.47 -2.14 -8.14
N VAL A 183 2.24 -2.44 -7.73
CA VAL A 183 1.26 -3.16 -8.56
C VAL A 183 1.02 -2.39 -9.87
N ASP A 184 0.71 -1.11 -9.79
CA ASP A 184 0.50 -0.26 -10.97
C ASP A 184 1.73 -0.16 -11.88
N LEU A 185 2.93 -0.12 -11.30
CA LEU A 185 4.18 -0.11 -12.06
C LEU A 185 4.41 -1.45 -12.76
N SER A 186 4.17 -2.58 -12.11
CA SER A 186 4.39 -3.92 -12.68
C SER A 186 3.52 -4.22 -13.90
N VAL A 187 2.36 -3.57 -14.01
CA VAL A 187 1.49 -3.66 -15.19
C VAL A 187 2.07 -2.89 -16.38
N LYS A 188 2.81 -1.81 -16.12
CA LYS A 188 3.36 -0.90 -17.16
C LYS A 188 4.78 -1.30 -17.58
N ASP A 189 5.59 -1.72 -16.62
CA ASP A 189 6.98 -2.12 -16.81
C ASP A 189 7.07 -3.65 -16.89
N THR A 190 7.12 -4.14 -18.12
CA THR A 190 7.20 -5.57 -18.44
C THR A 190 8.64 -6.12 -18.46
N ILE A 191 9.64 -5.28 -18.12
CA ILE A 191 11.06 -5.62 -18.20
C ILE A 191 11.64 -5.83 -16.81
N ASN A 192 11.33 -4.94 -15.85
CA ASN A 192 11.93 -4.97 -14.52
C ASN A 192 11.10 -5.73 -13.48
N PHE A 193 9.95 -6.29 -13.87
CA PHE A 193 9.07 -7.05 -12.98
C PHE A 193 8.76 -8.45 -13.51
N ALA A 194 8.57 -9.38 -12.58
CA ALA A 194 8.01 -10.70 -12.85
C ALA A 194 6.97 -11.10 -11.80
N THR A 195 6.05 -11.97 -12.20
CA THR A 195 4.96 -12.52 -11.39
C THR A 195 4.83 -14.04 -11.51
N ASP A 196 5.92 -14.70 -11.90
CA ASP A 196 6.03 -16.11 -12.26
C ASP A 196 6.46 -17.02 -11.10
N ASP A 197 6.50 -16.49 -9.87
CA ASP A 197 6.66 -17.32 -8.68
C ASP A 197 5.33 -18.01 -8.27
N PRO A 198 5.36 -19.06 -7.42
CA PRO A 198 4.18 -19.90 -7.19
C PRO A 198 2.98 -19.22 -6.55
N ASP A 199 3.18 -18.10 -5.83
CA ASP A 199 2.10 -17.32 -5.22
C ASP A 199 1.76 -16.05 -6.03
N ASN A 200 2.34 -15.92 -7.21
CA ASN A 200 2.21 -14.77 -8.11
C ASN A 200 2.56 -13.45 -7.43
N ASN A 201 3.59 -13.44 -6.57
CA ASN A 201 4.13 -12.22 -5.99
C ASN A 201 4.71 -11.33 -7.10
N ILE A 202 4.77 -10.02 -6.88
CA ILE A 202 5.42 -9.10 -7.81
C ILE A 202 6.85 -8.92 -7.37
N ARG A 203 7.82 -9.27 -8.23
CA ARG A 203 9.25 -9.19 -7.91
C ARG A 203 9.97 -8.27 -8.87
N TYR A 204 10.88 -7.47 -8.33
CA TYR A 204 11.87 -6.79 -9.16
C TYR A 204 12.87 -7.81 -9.71
N ILE A 205 13.30 -7.62 -10.96
CA ILE A 205 14.24 -8.51 -11.64
C ILE A 205 15.31 -7.72 -12.41
N GLY A 206 16.43 -8.37 -12.70
CA GLY A 206 17.50 -7.81 -13.53
C GLY A 206 18.69 -7.30 -12.75
N LYS A 207 19.67 -6.77 -13.48
CA LYS A 207 20.96 -6.35 -12.92
C LYS A 207 20.88 -5.08 -12.07
N ASP A 208 20.11 -4.11 -12.53
CA ASP A 208 19.97 -2.81 -11.87
C ASP A 208 18.58 -2.20 -12.14
N PRO A 209 17.49 -2.85 -11.68
CA PRO A 209 16.17 -2.25 -11.76
C PRO A 209 16.09 -1.00 -10.89
N SER A 210 15.12 -0.13 -11.18
CA SER A 210 14.82 1.04 -10.34
C SER A 210 14.04 0.63 -9.09
N ASN A 211 14.73 -0.05 -8.16
CA ASN A 211 14.16 -0.63 -6.96
C ASN A 211 14.81 -0.15 -5.66
N TYR A 212 15.31 1.08 -5.62
CA TYR A 212 15.86 1.70 -4.42
C TYR A 212 14.81 2.45 -3.60
N VAL A 213 14.92 2.38 -2.29
CA VAL A 213 14.13 3.15 -1.33
C VAL A 213 15.05 3.72 -0.25
N TYR A 214 14.79 4.97 0.16
CA TYR A 214 15.41 5.51 1.36
C TYR A 214 14.72 4.95 2.60
N PHE A 215 15.52 4.39 3.50
CA PHE A 215 15.04 3.80 4.74
C PHE A 215 16.03 4.07 5.87
N ASN A 216 15.60 3.84 7.11
CA ASN A 216 16.38 4.11 8.31
C ASN A 216 16.97 5.54 8.34
N CYS A 217 16.13 6.51 8.01
CA CYS A 217 16.52 7.92 7.95
C CYS A 217 16.64 8.54 9.33
N SER A 218 17.62 9.40 9.57
CA SER A 218 17.65 10.28 10.74
C SER A 218 16.56 11.36 10.67
N ASP A 219 16.16 11.75 9.46
CA ASP A 219 15.10 12.74 9.18
C ASP A 219 14.29 12.34 7.93
N TYR A 220 13.06 11.87 8.12
CA TYR A 220 12.15 11.51 7.02
C TYR A 220 11.51 12.73 6.34
N SER A 221 11.62 13.93 6.93
CA SER A 221 11.16 15.17 6.28
C SER A 221 12.16 15.69 5.24
N ASN A 222 13.41 15.21 5.29
CA ASN A 222 14.49 15.54 4.37
C ASN A 222 15.28 14.28 3.96
N GLN A 223 14.67 13.42 3.14
CA GLN A 223 15.27 12.14 2.74
C GLN A 223 16.28 12.33 1.60
N ASN A 224 17.53 11.98 1.87
CA ASN A 224 18.66 12.00 0.92
C ASN A 224 19.78 11.06 1.41
N ASP A 225 20.88 10.95 0.65
CA ASP A 225 22.03 10.07 0.95
C ASP A 225 22.75 10.42 2.27
N GLU A 226 22.58 11.63 2.81
CA GLU A 226 23.18 12.04 4.10
C GLU A 226 22.30 11.67 5.30
N THR A 227 20.99 11.64 5.11
CA THR A 227 20.02 11.38 6.19
C THR A 227 19.59 9.92 6.23
N CYS A 228 19.61 9.22 5.11
CA CYS A 228 19.02 7.90 4.93
C CYS A 228 20.02 6.83 4.47
N GLU A 229 19.68 5.58 4.74
CA GLU A 229 20.32 4.44 4.07
C GLU A 229 19.59 4.10 2.77
N LYS A 230 20.31 3.54 1.80
CA LYS A 230 19.71 2.95 0.60
C LYS A 230 19.40 1.47 0.85
N TRP A 231 18.13 1.13 0.63
CA TRP A 231 17.65 -0.24 0.68
C TRP A 231 17.11 -0.62 -0.71
N ARG A 232 17.17 -1.90 -1.03
CA ARG A 232 16.61 -2.48 -2.25
C ARG A 232 15.23 -3.07 -1.95
N ILE A 233 14.30 -2.92 -2.88
CA ILE A 233 12.99 -3.53 -2.82
C ILE A 233 13.07 -4.89 -3.51
N ILE A 234 12.68 -5.95 -2.82
CA ILE A 234 12.57 -7.29 -3.40
C ILE A 234 11.28 -7.38 -4.21
N GLY A 235 10.18 -6.90 -3.66
CA GLY A 235 8.89 -6.97 -4.32
C GLY A 235 7.71 -6.80 -3.38
N VAL A 236 6.51 -7.02 -3.91
CA VAL A 236 5.26 -7.12 -3.17
C VAL A 236 4.90 -8.60 -3.01
N PHE A 237 4.84 -9.05 -1.77
CA PHE A 237 4.50 -10.41 -1.41
C PHE A 237 3.07 -10.48 -0.93
N LYS A 238 2.30 -11.41 -1.49
CA LYS A 238 0.86 -11.52 -1.29
C LYS A 238 0.52 -12.28 -0.01
N ASN A 239 -0.57 -11.89 0.63
CA ASN A 239 -1.17 -12.60 1.77
C ASN A 239 -0.19 -12.89 2.92
N MET A 240 0.75 -11.98 3.18
CA MET A 240 1.70 -12.12 4.27
C MET A 240 0.98 -12.06 5.61
N THR A 241 1.14 -13.10 6.42
CA THR A 241 0.53 -13.19 7.75
C THR A 241 1.34 -12.38 8.76
N SER A 242 0.71 -11.40 9.40
CA SER A 242 1.26 -10.63 10.52
C SER A 242 1.19 -11.42 11.83
N GLU A 243 1.87 -10.94 12.87
CA GLU A 243 1.85 -11.50 14.23
C GLU A 243 0.44 -11.63 14.81
N ASN A 244 -0.49 -10.76 14.41
CA ASN A 244 -1.90 -10.80 14.85
C ASN A 244 -2.76 -11.76 14.00
N GLY A 245 -2.16 -12.50 13.06
CA GLY A 245 -2.86 -13.42 12.17
C GLY A 245 -3.59 -12.77 10.99
N LEU A 246 -3.50 -11.44 10.83
CA LEU A 246 -4.07 -10.72 9.69
C LEU A 246 -3.17 -10.87 8.47
N GLN A 247 -3.76 -11.01 7.29
CA GLN A 247 -3.05 -11.11 6.02
C GLN A 247 -3.13 -9.80 5.24
N ALA A 248 -2.02 -9.41 4.63
CA ALA A 248 -1.95 -8.27 3.72
C ALA A 248 -0.87 -8.48 2.66
N ASP A 249 -0.97 -7.76 1.55
CA ASP A 249 0.11 -7.67 0.57
C ASP A 249 1.14 -6.67 1.09
N LEU A 250 2.39 -7.10 1.26
CA LEU A 250 3.44 -6.31 1.90
C LEU A 250 4.66 -6.14 1.01
N VAL A 251 5.29 -4.97 1.09
CA VAL A 251 6.55 -4.70 0.40
C VAL A 251 7.69 -5.28 1.22
N LYS A 252 8.48 -6.18 0.61
CA LYS A 252 9.73 -6.70 1.21
C LYS A 252 10.91 -5.87 0.73
N ILE A 253 11.73 -5.41 1.68
CA ILE A 253 12.97 -4.69 1.40
C ILE A 253 14.17 -5.38 2.04
N ILE A 254 15.35 -5.13 1.48
CA ILE A 254 16.63 -5.65 1.96
C ILE A 254 17.66 -4.52 1.95
N ARG A 255 18.50 -4.44 2.99
CA ARG A 255 19.57 -3.44 3.06
C ARG A 255 20.54 -3.63 1.88
N ASP A 256 20.97 -2.55 1.22
CA ASP A 256 21.87 -2.66 0.05
C ASP A 256 23.33 -2.90 0.48
N ASP A 257 23.70 -2.39 1.65
CA ASP A 257 25.01 -2.55 2.29
C ASP A 257 24.98 -3.56 3.44
N SER A 258 26.10 -4.26 3.64
CA SER A 258 26.20 -5.28 4.69
C SER A 258 26.34 -4.66 6.08
N LEU A 259 25.81 -5.34 7.11
CA LEU A 259 26.14 -5.09 8.53
C LEU A 259 27.52 -5.64 8.93
N GLY A 260 28.28 -6.17 7.97
CA GLY A 260 29.52 -6.89 8.23
C GLY A 260 29.30 -8.40 8.31
N GLU A 261 30.39 -9.10 8.58
CA GLU A 261 30.40 -10.56 8.65
C GLU A 261 29.98 -11.05 10.04
N LEU A 262 28.89 -11.80 10.10
CA LEU A 262 28.39 -12.44 11.32
C LEU A 262 28.10 -13.92 11.04
N VAL A 263 27.96 -14.70 12.10
CA VAL A 263 27.55 -16.11 12.04
C VAL A 263 26.06 -16.25 12.28
N LEU A 264 25.40 -17.26 11.70
CA LEU A 264 24.01 -17.57 12.03
C LEU A 264 23.87 -17.93 13.50
N ASN A 265 24.68 -18.90 13.95
CA ASN A 265 24.65 -19.40 15.32
C ASN A 265 26.06 -19.84 15.75
N THR A 266 26.51 -19.36 16.90
CA THR A 266 27.81 -19.70 17.48
C THR A 266 27.91 -21.15 17.97
N ASN A 267 26.77 -21.86 18.10
CA ASN A 267 26.71 -23.23 18.62
C ASN A 267 26.61 -24.30 17.52
N ASP A 268 26.86 -23.97 16.25
CA ASP A 268 26.74 -24.92 15.13
C ASP A 268 25.32 -25.50 14.94
N ILE A 269 24.30 -24.65 15.10
CA ILE A 269 22.89 -25.00 14.93
C ILE A 269 22.26 -24.14 13.83
N ASN A 270 21.78 -24.76 12.75
CA ASN A 270 21.01 -24.10 11.68
C ASN A 270 19.51 -23.94 12.01
N ASP A 271 19.20 -23.47 13.21
CA ASP A 271 17.83 -23.15 13.63
C ASP A 271 17.70 -21.64 13.88
N TRP A 272 16.94 -20.96 13.01
CA TRP A 272 16.70 -19.52 13.11
C TRP A 272 16.10 -19.11 14.45
N THR A 273 15.22 -19.92 15.04
CA THR A 273 14.50 -19.58 16.27
C THR A 273 15.38 -19.53 17.52
N THR A 274 16.58 -20.11 17.43
CA THR A 274 17.60 -20.11 18.50
C THR A 274 18.91 -19.47 18.04
N ALA A 275 18.92 -18.86 16.85
CA ALA A 275 20.09 -18.26 16.25
C ALA A 275 20.51 -16.99 17.00
N SER A 276 21.80 -16.87 17.31
CA SER A 276 22.37 -15.63 17.87
C SER A 276 22.14 -14.45 16.93
N LEU A 277 22.21 -14.67 15.61
CA LEU A 277 21.94 -13.61 14.63
C LEU A 277 20.49 -13.14 14.66
N GLN A 278 19.53 -14.05 14.77
CA GLN A 278 18.11 -13.69 14.89
C GLN A 278 17.91 -12.76 16.09
N THR A 279 18.51 -13.09 17.23
CA THR A 279 18.45 -12.29 18.45
C THR A 279 19.08 -10.91 18.23
N THR A 280 20.30 -10.85 17.65
CA THR A 280 20.97 -9.59 17.32
C THR A 280 20.13 -8.70 16.41
N LEU A 281 19.53 -9.26 15.34
CA LEU A 281 18.73 -8.50 14.39
C LEU A 281 17.41 -7.99 14.99
N ASN A 282 16.76 -8.77 15.86
CA ASN A 282 15.42 -8.43 16.38
C ASN A 282 15.43 -7.78 17.76
N ASP A 283 16.58 -7.70 18.43
CA ASP A 283 16.74 -6.98 19.69
C ASP A 283 17.70 -5.79 19.53
N PRO A 284 19.04 -5.90 19.67
CA PRO A 284 19.88 -4.72 19.67
C PRO A 284 19.88 -3.94 18.33
N TYR A 285 19.80 -4.63 17.18
CA TYR A 285 19.72 -3.96 15.87
C TYR A 285 18.38 -3.24 15.66
N TYR A 286 17.27 -3.90 15.97
CA TYR A 286 15.95 -3.30 15.86
C TYR A 286 15.74 -2.15 16.86
N ASN A 287 16.22 -2.31 18.10
CA ASN A 287 16.03 -1.34 19.19
C ASN A 287 17.04 -0.17 19.17
N GLY A 288 17.97 -0.13 18.21
CA GLY A 288 18.90 0.99 18.05
C GLY A 288 20.12 0.95 18.97
N THR A 289 20.42 -0.20 19.58
CA THR A 289 21.56 -0.38 20.51
C THR A 289 22.73 -1.16 19.92
N TYR A 290 22.61 -1.62 18.67
CA TYR A 290 23.67 -2.29 17.91
C TYR A 290 24.51 -1.28 17.12
N GLU A 291 25.71 -0.98 17.59
CA GLU A 291 26.73 -0.18 16.88
C GLU A 291 26.17 1.05 16.12
N ASN A 292 26.79 1.50 15.03
CA ASN A 292 26.38 2.73 14.31
C ASN A 292 25.33 2.49 13.21
N ASP A 293 24.99 1.24 12.90
CA ASP A 293 24.18 0.85 11.75
C ASP A 293 22.77 0.35 12.11
N ALA A 294 22.39 0.38 13.40
CA ALA A 294 21.08 -0.05 13.86
C ALA A 294 19.92 0.83 13.37
N ILE A 295 18.69 0.34 13.59
CA ILE A 295 17.47 1.12 13.32
C ILE A 295 17.43 2.37 14.22
N LYS A 296 17.48 3.55 13.60
CA LYS A 296 17.79 4.84 14.24
C LYS A 296 16.66 5.41 15.10
N ASN A 297 15.40 5.15 14.75
CA ASN A 297 14.26 5.84 15.39
C ASN A 297 12.94 5.07 15.33
N ASP A 298 11.97 5.56 16.11
CA ASP A 298 10.64 4.97 16.22
C ASP A 298 9.84 5.06 14.93
N LEU A 299 10.00 6.10 14.12
CA LEU A 299 9.34 6.20 12.81
C LEU A 299 9.71 5.01 11.92
N THR A 300 11.01 4.70 11.84
CA THR A 300 11.51 3.53 11.09
C THR A 300 10.99 2.23 11.69
N ARG A 301 11.10 2.05 13.02
CA ARG A 301 10.58 0.86 13.71
C ARG A 301 9.10 0.63 13.47
N ASN A 302 8.31 1.69 13.53
CA ASN A 302 6.85 1.64 13.38
C ASN A 302 6.41 1.34 11.95
N ALA A 303 7.27 1.55 10.96
CA ALA A 303 7.03 1.19 9.56
C ALA A 303 7.25 -0.31 9.27
N ILE A 304 7.97 -1.03 10.14
CA ILE A 304 8.28 -2.46 9.97
C ILE A 304 7.10 -3.30 10.47
N GLU A 305 6.69 -4.28 9.66
CA GLU A 305 5.68 -5.27 10.04
C GLU A 305 6.32 -6.50 10.70
N SER A 306 5.65 -7.01 11.73
CA SER A 306 5.99 -8.30 12.36
C SER A 306 5.25 -9.40 11.61
N VAL A 307 5.97 -10.26 10.89
CA VAL A 307 5.37 -11.27 10.01
C VAL A 307 5.80 -12.69 10.38
N VAL A 308 5.03 -13.67 9.91
CA VAL A 308 5.42 -15.08 9.93
C VAL A 308 6.45 -15.33 8.83
N TRP A 309 7.69 -15.61 9.22
CA TRP A 309 8.75 -16.11 8.35
C TRP A 309 8.66 -17.63 8.25
N ASN A 310 8.89 -18.16 7.06
CA ASN A 310 8.94 -19.60 6.83
C ASN A 310 10.38 -20.11 7.02
N LEU A 311 10.54 -21.26 7.65
CA LEU A 311 11.83 -21.83 8.04
C LEU A 311 12.05 -23.22 7.43
N GLY A 312 11.22 -23.63 6.47
CA GLY A 312 11.42 -24.86 5.73
C GLY A 312 12.69 -24.82 4.88
N GLY A 313 13.23 -26.00 4.59
CA GLY A 313 14.51 -26.17 3.92
C GLY A 313 14.55 -27.39 3.00
N LEU A 314 15.73 -27.58 2.42
CA LEU A 314 16.05 -28.66 1.49
C LEU A 314 17.28 -29.44 1.95
N ASN A 315 17.44 -30.64 1.42
CA ASN A 315 18.59 -31.50 1.66
C ASN A 315 19.70 -31.39 0.61
N SER A 316 19.57 -30.45 -0.33
CA SER A 316 20.52 -30.23 -1.42
C SER A 316 20.41 -28.80 -1.95
N SER A 317 21.55 -28.20 -2.32
CA SER A 317 21.59 -26.90 -3.02
C SER A 317 21.34 -27.03 -4.53
N SER A 318 21.42 -28.24 -5.09
CA SER A 318 21.11 -28.52 -6.50
C SER A 318 19.61 -28.60 -6.73
N ASN A 319 18.96 -27.46 -6.62
CA ASN A 319 17.53 -27.29 -6.82
C ASN A 319 17.22 -25.96 -7.53
N THR A 320 16.03 -25.87 -8.11
CA THR A 320 15.53 -24.66 -8.79
C THR A 320 14.95 -23.64 -7.81
N ALA A 321 14.77 -22.40 -8.26
CA ALA A 321 14.12 -21.34 -7.46
C ALA A 321 12.72 -21.76 -6.97
N SER A 322 11.93 -22.43 -7.83
CA SER A 322 10.59 -22.92 -7.47
C SER A 322 10.61 -24.01 -6.41
N THR A 323 11.60 -24.89 -6.45
CA THR A 323 11.78 -25.95 -5.46
C THR A 323 12.18 -25.37 -4.11
N PHE A 324 13.10 -24.40 -4.09
CA PHE A 324 13.43 -23.64 -2.87
C PHE A 324 12.20 -22.94 -2.29
N TYR A 325 11.46 -22.19 -3.12
CA TYR A 325 10.27 -21.44 -2.70
C TYR A 325 9.22 -22.33 -2.02
N SER A 326 8.96 -23.50 -2.62
CA SER A 326 8.00 -24.47 -2.11
C SER A 326 8.48 -25.10 -0.80
N ALA A 327 9.78 -25.40 -0.72
CA ALA A 327 10.37 -26.03 0.47
C ALA A 327 10.48 -25.06 1.65
N GLU A 328 10.76 -23.78 1.40
CA GLU A 328 10.78 -22.71 2.40
C GLU A 328 9.46 -22.64 3.16
N ARG A 329 8.33 -22.77 2.44
CA ARG A 329 6.96 -22.83 2.98
C ARG A 329 6.50 -24.24 3.38
N GLY A 330 7.39 -25.22 3.23
CA GLY A 330 7.13 -26.61 3.53
C GLY A 330 7.40 -26.97 4.99
N THR A 331 7.29 -28.25 5.30
CA THR A 331 7.49 -28.79 6.66
C THR A 331 8.86 -29.44 6.86
N THR A 332 9.71 -29.43 5.83
CA THR A 332 11.00 -30.14 5.85
C THR A 332 12.06 -29.29 6.57
N VAL A 333 12.55 -29.80 7.70
CA VAL A 333 13.61 -29.20 8.52
C VAL A 333 14.47 -30.30 9.11
N TYR A 334 15.62 -29.96 9.68
CA TYR A 334 16.32 -30.89 10.56
C TYR A 334 15.42 -31.24 11.76
N SER A 335 15.45 -32.51 12.17
CA SER A 335 14.49 -33.11 13.11
C SER A 335 14.14 -32.22 14.32
N GLY A 336 12.84 -32.03 14.55
CA GLY A 336 12.29 -31.40 15.76
C GLY A 336 12.28 -29.88 15.78
N ARG A 337 12.54 -29.22 14.64
CA ARG A 337 12.64 -27.75 14.58
C ARG A 337 11.36 -27.05 14.15
N PRO A 338 11.20 -25.76 14.50
CA PRO A 338 10.11 -24.94 13.99
C PRO A 338 10.19 -24.77 12.47
N ILE A 339 9.03 -24.77 11.83
CA ILE A 339 8.87 -24.53 10.39
C ILE A 339 8.51 -23.06 10.07
N THR A 340 8.23 -22.28 11.11
CA THR A 340 7.91 -20.85 11.01
C THR A 340 8.41 -20.11 12.23
N TRP A 341 8.64 -18.81 12.09
CA TRP A 341 8.96 -17.90 13.18
C TRP A 341 8.36 -16.53 12.94
N THR A 342 7.71 -15.96 13.95
CA THR A 342 7.14 -14.62 13.86
C THR A 342 8.14 -13.58 14.34
N GLY A 343 8.39 -12.57 13.52
CA GLY A 343 9.23 -11.43 13.90
C GLY A 343 9.42 -10.43 12.78
N LYS A 344 10.27 -9.43 13.03
CA LYS A 344 10.34 -8.21 12.22
C LYS A 344 11.44 -8.26 11.17
N ILE A 345 12.62 -8.74 11.56
CA ILE A 345 13.82 -8.70 10.73
C ILE A 345 14.33 -10.12 10.52
N GLY A 346 14.41 -10.52 9.25
CA GLY A 346 14.94 -11.78 8.79
C GLY A 346 16.07 -11.58 7.78
N LEU A 347 16.24 -12.57 6.91
CA LEU A 347 17.16 -12.52 5.76
C LEU A 347 16.39 -12.81 4.49
N MET A 348 17.03 -12.61 3.34
CA MET A 348 16.48 -13.12 2.08
C MET A 348 16.40 -14.65 2.10
N TYR A 349 15.46 -15.17 1.32
CA TYR A 349 15.40 -16.58 0.97
C TYR A 349 16.28 -16.88 -0.24
N PRO A 350 16.80 -18.09 -0.41
CA PRO A 350 17.35 -18.55 -1.68
C PRO A 350 16.39 -18.30 -2.84
N SER A 351 15.07 -18.50 -2.65
CA SER A 351 14.09 -18.21 -3.69
C SER A 351 13.98 -16.72 -4.05
N ASP A 352 14.22 -15.79 -3.10
CA ASP A 352 14.23 -14.36 -3.41
C ASP A 352 15.33 -14.01 -4.41
N TYR A 353 16.52 -14.57 -4.18
CA TYR A 353 17.62 -14.50 -5.12
C TYR A 353 17.26 -15.19 -6.44
N GLY A 354 16.77 -16.43 -6.41
CA GLY A 354 16.49 -17.19 -7.63
C GLY A 354 15.47 -16.55 -8.57
N TYR A 355 14.49 -15.83 -8.04
CA TYR A 355 13.49 -15.14 -8.86
C TYR A 355 13.91 -13.73 -9.30
N ALA A 356 14.99 -13.15 -8.78
CA ALA A 356 15.48 -11.82 -9.16
C ALA A 356 16.24 -11.80 -10.51
N THR A 357 16.54 -12.96 -11.10
CA THR A 357 17.28 -13.07 -12.37
C THR A 357 16.49 -12.63 -13.60
N ALA A 358 16.96 -11.67 -14.40
CA ALA A 358 16.34 -11.42 -15.72
C ALA A 358 16.78 -12.43 -16.81
N GLY A 359 17.70 -13.35 -16.48
CA GLY A 359 18.48 -14.05 -17.51
C GLY A 359 19.28 -13.07 -18.37
N GLY A 360 19.75 -13.50 -19.53
CA GLY A 360 20.57 -12.71 -20.44
C GLY A 360 20.42 -13.13 -21.89
N THR A 361 21.39 -12.73 -22.71
CA THR A 361 21.34 -12.92 -24.17
C THR A 361 21.69 -14.35 -24.59
N THR A 362 22.42 -15.10 -23.76
CA THR A 362 22.81 -16.49 -24.01
C THR A 362 21.88 -17.46 -23.29
N THR A 363 21.53 -17.18 -22.04
CA THR A 363 20.58 -17.98 -21.24
C THR A 363 19.45 -17.09 -20.77
N ASN A 364 18.26 -17.27 -21.34
CA ASN A 364 17.09 -16.47 -20.97
C ASN A 364 16.56 -16.83 -19.56
N ARG A 365 15.65 -16.00 -19.03
CA ARG A 365 15.04 -16.20 -17.69
C ARG A 365 14.40 -17.59 -17.53
N GLU A 366 13.66 -18.06 -18.53
CA GLU A 366 12.96 -19.35 -18.46
C GLU A 366 13.94 -20.52 -18.24
N VAL A 367 15.07 -20.52 -18.94
CA VAL A 367 16.14 -21.50 -18.72
C VAL A 367 16.78 -21.31 -17.34
N CYS A 368 16.98 -20.07 -16.89
CA CYS A 368 17.52 -19.81 -15.56
C CYS A 368 16.63 -20.35 -14.44
N LEU A 369 15.31 -20.16 -14.53
CA LEU A 369 14.34 -20.63 -13.53
C LEU A 369 14.25 -22.16 -13.44
N THR A 370 14.61 -22.88 -14.51
CA THR A 370 14.68 -24.35 -14.54
C THR A 370 16.08 -24.89 -14.24
N THR A 371 17.09 -24.03 -14.17
CA THR A 371 18.47 -24.40 -13.86
C THR A 371 18.69 -24.44 -12.35
N ASN A 372 19.36 -25.49 -11.87
CA ASN A 372 19.75 -25.59 -10.46
C ASN A 372 20.61 -24.40 -10.03
N MET A 373 20.21 -23.75 -8.94
CA MET A 373 20.88 -22.53 -8.45
C MET A 373 22.32 -22.79 -7.97
N SER A 374 22.68 -24.03 -7.66
CA SER A 374 24.07 -24.43 -7.39
C SER A 374 24.98 -24.40 -8.61
N SER A 375 24.41 -24.38 -9.82
CA SER A 375 25.13 -24.42 -11.11
C SER A 375 25.16 -23.06 -11.81
N TRP A 376 24.75 -21.99 -11.13
CA TRP A 376 24.72 -20.64 -11.71
C TRP A 376 26.11 -19.99 -11.83
N ASN A 377 27.17 -20.65 -11.35
CA ASN A 377 28.56 -20.21 -11.50
C ASN A 377 29.25 -20.87 -12.73
N VAL A 378 30.21 -20.18 -13.35
CA VAL A 378 31.12 -20.79 -14.34
C VAL A 378 32.57 -20.63 -13.91
N GLY A 379 33.29 -21.73 -13.81
CA GLY A 379 34.76 -21.74 -13.73
C GLY A 379 35.37 -21.12 -12.47
N GLY A 380 34.64 -21.01 -11.36
CA GLY A 380 35.18 -20.60 -10.05
C GLY A 380 35.78 -19.19 -10.00
N SER A 381 35.47 -18.33 -10.98
CA SER A 381 35.92 -16.94 -10.99
C SER A 381 34.78 -16.02 -10.59
N SER A 382 35.07 -15.01 -9.75
CA SER A 382 34.11 -13.96 -9.37
C SER A 382 33.55 -13.21 -10.58
N ASP A 383 34.31 -13.15 -11.68
CA ASP A 383 33.94 -12.45 -12.90
C ASP A 383 33.22 -13.37 -13.93
N GLY A 384 33.28 -14.70 -13.71
CA GLY A 384 32.76 -15.76 -14.58
C GLY A 384 31.32 -16.18 -14.30
N GLY A 385 30.45 -15.27 -13.86
CA GLY A 385 29.03 -15.59 -13.65
C GLY A 385 28.30 -16.04 -14.93
N THR A 386 27.25 -16.85 -14.80
CA THR A 386 26.28 -17.12 -15.88
C THR A 386 25.36 -15.91 -16.11
N ASP A 387 24.62 -15.91 -17.21
CA ASP A 387 23.53 -14.95 -17.43
C ASP A 387 22.50 -14.96 -16.29
N CYS A 388 22.30 -16.12 -15.65
CA CYS A 388 21.35 -16.28 -14.55
C CYS A 388 21.72 -15.48 -13.30
N ASN A 389 23.01 -15.28 -13.03
CA ASN A 389 23.42 -14.52 -11.85
C ASN A 389 23.98 -13.13 -12.15
N LYS A 390 24.45 -12.88 -13.39
CA LYS A 390 25.00 -11.57 -13.78
C LYS A 390 23.92 -10.49 -13.90
N ASN A 391 22.70 -10.92 -14.22
CA ASN A 391 21.54 -10.04 -14.36
C ASN A 391 20.59 -10.19 -13.18
N ASP A 392 21.16 -10.12 -11.98
CA ASP A 392 20.47 -10.27 -10.71
C ASP A 392 21.07 -9.28 -9.69
N TYR A 393 20.29 -8.29 -9.26
CA TYR A 393 20.74 -7.23 -8.36
C TYR A 393 20.97 -7.72 -6.92
N LEU A 394 20.45 -8.90 -6.54
CA LEU A 394 20.70 -9.54 -5.24
C LEU A 394 22.02 -10.32 -5.25
N ARG A 395 22.68 -10.48 -6.40
CA ARG A 395 24.04 -10.99 -6.47
C ARG A 395 25.03 -9.98 -5.87
N LYS A 396 25.42 -10.23 -4.62
CA LYS A 396 26.55 -9.56 -3.94
C LYS A 396 27.69 -10.56 -3.73
N GLY A 397 28.47 -10.39 -2.66
CA GLY A 397 29.49 -11.34 -2.23
C GLY A 397 28.91 -12.57 -1.51
N TYR A 398 29.66 -13.10 -0.55
CA TYR A 398 29.17 -14.12 0.38
C TYR A 398 27.99 -13.58 1.19
N GLN A 399 26.80 -14.18 1.08
CA GLN A 399 25.60 -13.73 1.80
C GLN A 399 24.91 -14.87 2.53
N LEU A 400 24.45 -14.56 3.73
CA LEU A 400 23.64 -15.46 4.53
C LEU A 400 22.17 -15.47 4.06
N THR A 401 21.52 -16.64 4.07
CA THR A 401 20.07 -16.76 3.85
C THR A 401 19.39 -17.39 5.07
N ILE A 402 18.06 -17.21 5.19
CA ILE A 402 17.32 -17.74 6.33
C ILE A 402 17.04 -19.26 6.25
N SER A 403 17.14 -19.86 5.06
CA SER A 403 16.73 -21.25 4.84
C SER A 403 17.75 -22.28 5.39
N PRO A 404 17.29 -23.25 6.20
CA PRO A 404 18.17 -24.28 6.74
C PRO A 404 18.43 -25.41 5.73
N PHE A 405 19.58 -26.07 5.88
CA PHE A 405 19.80 -27.38 5.27
C PHE A 405 19.15 -28.48 6.12
N SER A 406 18.24 -29.26 5.55
CA SER A 406 17.41 -30.18 6.34
C SER A 406 18.09 -31.49 6.77
N ASN A 407 19.18 -31.87 6.09
CA ASN A 407 19.87 -33.14 6.34
C ASN A 407 20.94 -33.07 7.44
N ASP A 408 21.34 -31.88 7.86
CA ASP A 408 22.41 -31.67 8.82
C ASP A 408 22.04 -30.51 9.77
N SER A 409 22.22 -30.73 11.06
CA SER A 409 21.89 -29.77 12.11
C SER A 409 22.79 -28.53 12.15
N SER A 410 23.83 -28.49 11.35
CA SER A 410 24.84 -27.44 11.41
C SER A 410 25.02 -26.70 10.09
N TYR A 411 24.33 -27.08 9.00
CA TYR A 411 24.52 -26.46 7.69
C TYR A 411 23.34 -25.56 7.27
N MET A 412 23.62 -24.53 6.51
CA MET A 412 22.59 -23.61 6.00
C MET A 412 22.85 -23.24 4.56
N PHE A 413 21.81 -22.78 3.86
CA PHE A 413 21.97 -22.27 2.51
C PHE A 413 22.53 -20.84 2.52
N ILE A 414 23.48 -20.59 1.63
CA ILE A 414 24.16 -19.30 1.48
C ILE A 414 24.30 -18.97 0.01
N LEU A 415 24.46 -17.69 -0.31
CA LEU A 415 24.88 -17.27 -1.64
C LEU A 415 26.40 -17.14 -1.68
N SER A 416 27.01 -17.84 -2.61
CA SER A 416 28.45 -17.78 -2.88
C SER A 416 28.80 -16.50 -3.65
N PRO A 417 30.02 -15.94 -3.53
CA PRO A 417 30.47 -14.80 -4.35
C PRO A 417 30.48 -15.12 -5.86
N TYR A 418 30.50 -16.40 -6.22
CA TYR A 418 30.39 -16.87 -7.61
C TYR A 418 28.94 -16.83 -8.14
N GLY A 419 27.98 -16.47 -7.30
CA GLY A 419 26.56 -16.32 -7.61
C GLY A 419 25.83 -17.66 -7.78
N ASN A 420 26.25 -18.70 -7.05
CA ASN A 420 25.52 -19.95 -6.92
C ASN A 420 25.08 -20.16 -5.47
N VAL A 421 23.98 -20.88 -5.28
CA VAL A 421 23.55 -21.33 -3.95
C VAL A 421 24.37 -22.55 -3.54
N GLU A 422 24.87 -22.53 -2.32
CA GLU A 422 25.58 -23.66 -1.71
C GLU A 422 25.24 -23.75 -0.23
N ASN A 423 25.81 -24.74 0.46
CA ASN A 423 25.68 -24.89 1.90
C ASN A 423 27.02 -24.70 2.62
N ARG A 424 26.95 -24.09 3.80
CA ARG A 424 28.09 -23.88 4.71
C ARG A 424 27.67 -24.14 6.16
N PRO A 425 28.61 -24.43 7.06
CA PRO A 425 28.35 -24.48 8.50
C PRO A 425 27.74 -23.17 9.02
N SER A 426 26.86 -23.24 10.01
CA SER A 426 26.16 -22.09 10.59
C SER A 426 27.06 -21.18 11.42
N ASN A 427 28.23 -21.65 11.83
CA ASN A 427 29.27 -20.85 12.48
C ASN A 427 30.21 -20.14 11.48
N TYR A 428 29.96 -20.26 10.17
CA TYR A 428 30.77 -19.58 9.17
C TYR A 428 30.38 -18.10 9.10
N SER A 429 31.38 -17.21 9.20
CA SER A 429 31.19 -15.76 9.16
C SER A 429 30.87 -15.30 7.74
N LEU A 430 29.75 -14.63 7.55
CA LEU A 430 29.24 -14.21 6.23
C LEU A 430 28.60 -12.83 6.31
N ASN A 431 28.61 -12.09 5.20
CA ASN A 431 27.98 -10.77 5.16
C ASN A 431 26.47 -10.88 5.40
N ILE A 432 25.97 -10.03 6.27
CA ILE A 432 24.55 -9.96 6.63
C ILE A 432 23.90 -8.78 5.92
N TYR A 433 22.79 -9.07 5.23
CA TYR A 433 21.92 -8.10 4.59
C TYR A 433 20.51 -8.30 5.17
N PRO A 434 20.12 -7.52 6.20
CA PRO A 434 18.81 -7.64 6.82
C PRO A 434 17.69 -7.45 5.80
N ALA A 435 16.68 -8.30 5.88
CA ALA A 435 15.46 -8.19 5.09
C ALA A 435 14.25 -8.06 6.01
N LEU A 436 13.27 -7.25 5.62
CA LEU A 436 12.06 -6.98 6.41
C LEU A 436 10.88 -6.63 5.51
N TYR A 437 9.69 -6.62 6.10
CA TYR A 437 8.47 -6.19 5.43
C TYR A 437 7.99 -4.85 5.98
N LEU A 438 7.57 -3.95 5.09
CA LEU A 438 6.90 -2.71 5.46
C LEU A 438 5.42 -2.96 5.70
N LYS A 439 4.82 -2.24 6.66
CA LYS A 439 3.38 -2.29 6.90
C LYS A 439 2.58 -1.88 5.66
N SER A 440 1.38 -2.44 5.52
CA SER A 440 0.54 -2.23 4.33
C SER A 440 0.07 -0.78 4.13
N ASN A 441 0.04 0.02 5.19
CA ASN A 441 -0.37 1.43 5.14
C ASN A 441 0.76 2.40 4.76
N ILE A 442 1.99 1.92 4.54
CA ILE A 442 3.11 2.78 4.12
C ILE A 442 2.85 3.28 2.70
N SER A 443 3.11 4.57 2.46
CA SER A 443 3.01 5.22 1.14
C SER A 443 4.33 5.89 0.75
N ILE A 444 4.47 6.21 -0.54
CA ILE A 444 5.61 6.96 -1.08
C ILE A 444 5.22 8.43 -1.22
N SER A 445 6.10 9.35 -0.83
CA SER A 445 5.94 10.79 -1.07
C SER A 445 6.47 11.23 -2.44
N GLN A 446 7.62 10.68 -2.87
CA GLN A 446 8.26 10.97 -4.16
C GLN A 446 9.36 9.94 -4.49
N GLY A 447 10.09 10.17 -5.58
CA GLY A 447 11.17 9.29 -6.06
C GLY A 447 10.71 8.34 -7.16
N ASN A 448 11.66 7.81 -7.95
CA ASN A 448 11.36 6.89 -9.05
C ASN A 448 12.04 5.52 -8.89
N GLY A 449 12.68 5.29 -7.74
CA GLY A 449 13.35 4.03 -7.43
C GLY A 449 14.74 3.88 -8.04
N SER A 450 15.24 4.83 -8.82
CA SER A 450 16.64 4.75 -9.30
C SER A 450 17.63 4.99 -8.16
N SER A 451 18.88 4.55 -8.30
CA SER A 451 19.91 4.79 -7.28
C SER A 451 20.15 6.28 -6.97
N SER A 452 19.95 7.14 -7.97
CA SER A 452 20.08 8.60 -7.84
C SER A 452 18.80 9.30 -7.38
N ASN A 453 17.66 8.60 -7.40
CA ASN A 453 16.38 9.11 -6.94
C ASN A 453 15.53 7.99 -6.30
N PRO A 454 15.99 7.41 -5.17
CA PRO A 454 15.25 6.35 -4.47
C PRO A 454 13.84 6.79 -4.09
N TYR A 455 12.93 5.83 -3.96
CA TYR A 455 11.61 6.12 -3.38
C TYR A 455 11.76 6.68 -1.97
N GLN A 456 10.97 7.70 -1.66
CA GLN A 456 10.93 8.36 -0.36
C GLN A 456 9.67 7.97 0.38
N LEU A 457 9.79 7.46 1.59
CA LEU A 457 8.64 7.00 2.36
C LEU A 457 7.93 8.18 3.02
N LYS A 458 6.59 8.15 3.02
CA LYS A 458 5.81 9.04 3.86
C LYS A 458 5.51 8.32 5.18
N LEU A 459 6.29 8.64 6.21
CA LEU A 459 6.10 8.17 7.58
C LEU A 459 5.60 9.37 8.41
N ASP A 460 4.39 9.28 8.92
CA ASP A 460 3.74 10.32 9.74
C ASP A 460 3.93 10.09 11.25
#